data_AF-A0A2M4AVN9-F1
#
_entry.id   AF-A0A2M4AVN9-F1
#
_cell.length_a   1.000
_cell.length_b   1.000
_cell.length_c   1.000
_cell.angle_alpha   90.00
_cell.angle_beta   90.00
_cell.angle_gamma   90.00
#
_symmetry.space_group_name_H-M   'P 1'
#
loop_
_entity.id
_entity.type
_entity.pdbx_description
1 polymer ?
#
loop_
_entity_poly.entity_id
_entity_poly.type
_entity_poly.pdbx_seq_one_letter_code
_entity_poly.pdbx_strand_id
1 'polypeptide(L)'
;IIFDDVEKRRQLNEITHPEIHRIIYKSVIKCFLLGHNFVVMDLPLLFETRVMLNFIHKIITVTCEEDIQVARLIDRSKYTEAEATKRIKAQMPLELKCEQSHFVIENSGTFRDTEEQTLKILAILQDSNQHWKIRGVIFATAALLVSSIAWILNYKYKWYGTN
;
A
#
# COMPACT_ATOMS: atom_id res chain seq x y z
N ILE A 1 6.30 -24.93 10.29
CA ILE A 1 5.16 -24.88 11.25
C ILE A 1 4.01 -23.99 10.76
N ILE A 2 4.21 -22.72 10.37
CA ILE A 2 3.10 -21.85 9.88
C ILE A 2 2.88 -21.93 8.34
N PHE A 3 3.92 -22.28 7.57
CA PHE A 3 3.84 -22.37 6.10
C PHE A 3 3.12 -23.61 5.56
N ASP A 4 2.83 -24.59 6.41
CA ASP A 4 2.19 -25.85 6.00
C ASP A 4 0.67 -25.86 6.27
N ASP A 5 0.20 -24.95 7.12
CA ASP A 5 -1.17 -24.94 7.61
C ASP A 5 -1.83 -23.60 7.26
N VAL A 6 -2.76 -23.66 6.30
CA VAL A 6 -3.52 -22.50 5.81
C VAL A 6 -4.32 -21.87 6.96
N GLU A 7 -4.86 -22.70 7.86
CA GLU A 7 -5.73 -22.26 8.94
C GLU A 7 -4.95 -21.56 10.04
N LYS A 8 -3.78 -22.08 10.43
CA LYS A 8 -2.88 -21.39 11.37
C LYS A 8 -2.36 -20.06 10.81
N ARG A 9 -2.12 -20.00 9.49
CA ARG A 9 -1.69 -18.76 8.83
C ARG A 9 -2.81 -17.73 8.82
N ARG A 10 -4.05 -18.15 8.57
CA ARG A 10 -5.25 -17.30 8.66
C ARG A 10 -5.41 -16.72 10.06
N GLN A 11 -5.34 -17.56 11.10
CA GLN A 11 -5.48 -17.11 12.50
C GLN A 11 -4.40 -16.10 12.91
N LEU A 12 -3.14 -16.36 12.55
CA LEU A 12 -2.05 -15.43 12.82
C LEU A 12 -2.25 -14.08 12.11
N ASN A 13 -2.65 -14.14 10.84
CA ASN A 13 -2.93 -12.96 10.03
C ASN A 13 -4.08 -12.14 10.64
N GLU A 14 -5.17 -12.78 11.10
CA GLU A 14 -6.30 -12.08 11.72
C GLU A 14 -5.93 -11.32 13.00
N ILE A 15 -5.01 -11.85 13.80
CA ILE A 15 -4.53 -11.19 15.01
C ILE A 15 -3.59 -10.02 14.68
N THR A 16 -2.72 -10.19 13.68
CA THR A 16 -1.64 -9.25 13.38
C THR A 16 -2.06 -8.10 12.46
N HIS A 17 -2.93 -8.35 11.48
CA HIS A 17 -3.33 -7.36 10.49
C HIS A 17 -3.93 -6.07 11.08
N PRO A 18 -4.82 -6.10 12.10
CA PRO A 18 -5.39 -4.87 12.65
C PRO A 18 -4.33 -3.90 13.17
N GLU A 19 -3.34 -4.41 13.91
CA GLU A 19 -2.29 -3.57 14.50
C GLU A 19 -1.30 -3.07 13.43
N ILE A 20 -0.96 -3.93 12.46
CA ILE A 20 -0.13 -3.54 11.31
C ILE A 20 -0.81 -2.40 10.53
N HIS A 21 -2.10 -2.54 10.21
CA HIS A 21 -2.84 -1.52 9.49
C HIS A 21 -2.91 -0.22 10.28
N ARG A 22 -3.14 -0.28 11.60
CA ARG A 22 -3.14 0.89 12.48
C ARG A 22 -1.82 1.67 12.41
N ILE A 23 -0.68 0.97 12.45
CA ILE A 23 0.65 1.59 12.34
C ILE A 23 0.85 2.21 10.96
N ILE A 24 0.43 1.53 9.89
CA ILE A 24 0.52 2.05 8.52
C ILE A 24 -0.31 3.33 8.39
N TYR A 25 -1.59 3.31 8.80
CA TYR A 25 -2.45 4.49 8.71
C TYR A 25 -1.88 5.68 9.49
N LYS A 26 -1.40 5.44 10.71
CA LYS A 26 -0.77 6.49 11.52
C LYS A 26 0.46 7.09 10.82
N SER A 27 1.27 6.26 10.19
CA SER A 27 2.47 6.69 9.45
C SER A 27 2.12 7.50 8.22
N VAL A 28 1.11 7.07 7.45
CA VAL A 28 0.62 7.80 6.27
C VAL A 28 0.04 9.16 6.66
N ILE A 29 -0.78 9.22 7.72
CA ILE A 29 -1.33 10.49 8.23
C ILE A 29 -0.20 11.43 8.66
N LYS A 30 0.81 10.91 9.38
CA LYS A 30 1.97 11.71 9.78
C LYS A 30 2.69 12.29 8.55
N CYS A 31 2.96 11.47 7.53
CA CYS A 31 3.62 11.94 6.32
C CYS A 31 2.78 12.98 5.55
N PHE A 32 1.46 12.78 5.51
CA PHE A 32 0.54 13.74 4.92
C PHE A 32 0.59 15.09 5.62
N LEU A 33 0.58 15.11 6.96
CA LEU A 33 0.68 16.35 7.76
C LEU A 33 2.03 17.05 7.58
N LEU A 34 3.11 16.29 7.41
CA LEU A 34 4.45 16.84 7.13
C LEU A 34 4.63 17.39 5.71
N GLY A 35 3.61 17.28 4.85
CA GLY A 35 3.68 17.85 3.51
C GLY A 35 4.31 16.94 2.46
N HIS A 36 4.55 15.65 2.75
CA HIS A 36 5.06 14.74 1.72
C HIS A 36 4.07 14.56 0.58
N ASN A 37 4.60 14.43 -0.65
CA ASN A 37 3.80 14.31 -1.86
C ASN A 37 3.24 12.89 -2.05
N PHE A 38 3.98 11.86 -1.67
CA PHE A 38 3.55 10.47 -1.69
C PHE A 38 4.30 9.64 -0.64
N VAL A 39 3.80 8.43 -0.38
CA VAL A 39 4.40 7.44 0.52
C VAL A 39 4.49 6.11 -0.24
N VAL A 40 5.63 5.43 -0.13
CA VAL A 40 5.82 4.08 -0.68
C VAL A 40 5.56 3.07 0.44
N MET A 41 4.71 2.08 0.16
CA MET A 41 4.38 1.01 1.10
C MET A 41 4.78 -0.33 0.50
N ASP A 42 5.67 -1.06 1.18
CA ASP A 42 6.05 -2.42 0.82
C ASP A 42 5.04 -3.42 1.43
N LEU A 43 4.23 -4.04 0.58
CA LEU A 43 3.08 -4.86 0.97
C LEU A 43 3.09 -6.20 0.20
N PRO A 44 3.80 -7.23 0.69
CA PRO A 44 4.02 -8.47 -0.07
C PRO A 44 2.73 -9.27 -0.37
N LEU A 45 1.71 -9.13 0.48
CA LEU A 45 0.41 -9.83 0.37
C LEU A 45 -0.74 -8.89 -0.02
N LEU A 46 -0.43 -7.80 -0.73
CA LEU A 46 -1.41 -6.77 -1.08
C LEU A 46 -2.63 -7.35 -1.84
N PHE A 47 -2.38 -8.15 -2.87
CA PHE A 47 -3.44 -8.69 -3.73
C PHE A 47 -4.18 -9.87 -3.08
N GLU A 48 -3.47 -10.66 -2.28
CA GLU A 48 -4.01 -11.81 -1.57
C GLU A 48 -4.99 -11.39 -0.47
N THR A 49 -4.64 -10.34 0.28
CA THR A 49 -5.47 -9.84 1.39
C THR A 49 -6.58 -8.92 0.90
N ARG A 50 -6.37 -8.18 -0.19
CA ARG A 50 -7.29 -7.16 -0.76
C ARG A 50 -7.66 -6.00 0.18
N VAL A 51 -7.26 -6.04 1.44
CA VAL A 51 -7.69 -5.08 2.48
C VAL A 51 -7.26 -3.65 2.15
N MET A 52 -6.04 -3.49 1.65
CA MET A 52 -5.44 -2.17 1.40
C MET A 52 -5.52 -1.74 -0.07
N LEU A 53 -6.11 -2.54 -0.97
CA LEU A 53 -6.15 -2.21 -2.40
C LEU A 53 -6.84 -0.86 -2.65
N ASN A 54 -7.96 -0.61 -1.99
CA ASN A 54 -8.70 0.66 -2.14
C ASN A 54 -8.01 1.86 -1.48
N PHE A 55 -7.03 1.61 -0.60
CA PHE A 55 -6.25 2.67 0.06
C PHE A 55 -5.04 3.11 -0.78
N ILE A 56 -4.64 2.32 -1.78
CA ILE A 56 -3.46 2.56 -2.61
C ILE A 56 -3.85 3.23 -3.91
N HIS A 57 -3.16 4.31 -4.26
CA HIS A 57 -3.42 5.03 -5.51
C HIS A 57 -2.70 4.41 -6.73
N LYS A 58 -1.44 3.99 -6.57
CA LYS A 58 -0.64 3.36 -7.61
C LYS A 58 0.05 2.13 -7.03
N ILE A 59 -0.02 1.04 -7.78
CA ILE A 59 0.55 -0.25 -7.43
C ILE A 59 1.67 -0.55 -8.41
N ILE A 60 2.84 -0.88 -7.87
CA ILE A 60 4.03 -1.24 -8.64
C ILE A 60 4.36 -2.69 -8.29
N THR A 61 4.38 -3.58 -9.27
CA THR A 61 4.86 -4.95 -9.08
C THR A 61 6.25 -5.09 -9.67
N VAL A 62 7.15 -5.68 -8.90
CA VAL A 62 8.49 -6.07 -9.39
C VAL A 62 8.43 -7.55 -9.75
N THR A 63 8.81 -7.88 -10.98
CA THR A 63 8.80 -9.24 -11.52
C THR A 63 10.19 -9.67 -11.97
N CYS A 64 10.41 -10.97 -12.06
CA CYS A 64 11.57 -11.56 -12.71
C CYS A 64 11.22 -12.98 -13.21
N GLU A 65 12.06 -13.54 -14.06
CA GLU A 65 11.98 -14.94 -14.49
C GLU A 65 11.98 -15.89 -13.27
N GLU A 66 11.22 -16.99 -13.37
CA GLU A 66 10.95 -17.91 -12.25
C GLU A 66 12.23 -18.57 -11.74
N ASP A 67 13.13 -18.96 -12.65
CA ASP A 67 14.42 -19.56 -12.34
C ASP A 67 15.34 -18.57 -11.59
N ILE A 68 15.38 -17.31 -12.02
CA ILE A 68 16.09 -16.22 -11.34
C ILE A 68 15.48 -15.97 -9.95
N GLN A 69 14.15 -15.99 -9.86
CA GLN A 69 13.43 -15.80 -8.59
C GLN A 69 13.81 -16.86 -7.56
N VAL A 70 13.78 -18.13 -7.98
CA VAL A 70 14.15 -19.29 -7.14
C VAL A 70 15.62 -19.21 -6.75
N ALA A 71 16.52 -18.98 -7.71
CA ALA A 71 17.95 -18.90 -7.46
C ALA A 71 18.30 -17.79 -6.44
N ARG A 72 17.72 -16.59 -6.59
CA ARG A 72 17.93 -15.47 -5.65
C ARG A 72 17.35 -15.76 -4.27
N LEU A 73 16.21 -16.45 -4.19
CA LEU A 73 15.60 -16.82 -2.92
C LEU A 73 16.45 -17.86 -2.16
N ILE A 74 16.99 -18.85 -2.88
CA ILE A 74 17.92 -19.85 -2.33
C ILE A 74 19.17 -19.17 -1.81
N ASP A 75 19.80 -18.29 -2.61
CA ASP A 75 21.06 -17.66 -2.21
C ASP A 75 20.88 -16.76 -0.98
N ARG A 76 19.83 -15.93 -0.98
CA ARG A 76 19.56 -14.98 0.12
C ARG A 76 19.15 -15.68 1.42
N SER A 77 18.30 -16.71 1.32
CA SER A 77 17.63 -17.28 2.50
C SER A 77 18.12 -18.68 2.87
N LYS A 78 19.09 -19.23 2.11
CA LYS A 78 19.69 -20.55 2.29
C LYS A 78 18.66 -21.68 2.37
N TYR A 79 17.59 -21.55 1.59
CA TYR A 79 16.56 -22.58 1.46
C TYR A 79 16.97 -23.67 0.48
N THR A 80 16.39 -24.85 0.64
CA THR A 80 16.39 -25.85 -0.44
C THR A 80 15.52 -25.37 -1.61
N GLU A 81 15.77 -25.89 -2.81
CA GLU A 81 14.96 -25.59 -3.99
C GLU A 81 13.47 -25.90 -3.77
N ALA A 82 13.17 -27.05 -3.16
CA ALA A 82 11.81 -27.43 -2.82
C ALA A 82 11.11 -26.43 -1.88
N GLU A 83 11.81 -25.92 -0.87
CA GLU A 83 11.29 -24.90 0.04
C GLU A 83 11.08 -23.55 -0.63
N ALA A 84 12.03 -23.13 -1.48
CA ALA A 84 11.95 -21.88 -2.24
C ALA A 84 10.73 -21.91 -3.17
N THR A 85 10.60 -22.96 -3.98
CA THR A 85 9.48 -23.15 -4.91
C THR A 85 8.15 -23.24 -4.17
N LYS A 86 8.09 -23.95 -3.04
CA LYS A 86 6.87 -24.03 -2.23
C LYS A 86 6.44 -22.66 -1.68
N ARG A 87 7.38 -21.80 -1.31
CA ARG A 87 7.09 -20.44 -0.83
C ARG A 87 6.58 -19.53 -1.93
N ILE A 88 7.18 -19.62 -3.13
CA ILE A 88 6.73 -18.87 -4.31
C ILE A 88 5.30 -19.28 -4.67
N LYS A 89 5.04 -20.59 -4.78
CA LYS A 89 3.71 -21.14 -5.10
C LYS A 89 2.64 -20.92 -4.03
N ALA A 90 3.03 -20.59 -2.80
CA ALA A 90 2.07 -20.26 -1.73
C ALA A 90 1.49 -18.85 -1.86
N GLN A 91 2.02 -18.02 -2.75
CA GLN A 91 1.54 -16.67 -3.03
C GLN A 91 0.78 -16.63 -4.36
N MET A 92 0.10 -15.51 -4.63
CA MET A 92 -0.52 -15.29 -5.93
C MET A 92 0.58 -15.23 -7.02
N PRO A 93 0.36 -15.86 -8.20
CA PRO A 93 1.25 -15.79 -9.36
C PRO A 93 1.64 -14.35 -9.71
N LEU A 94 2.91 -14.14 -10.07
CA LEU A 94 3.43 -12.80 -10.39
C LEU A 94 2.73 -12.21 -11.61
N GLU A 95 2.38 -13.04 -12.60
CA GLU A 95 1.69 -12.62 -13.82
C GLU A 95 0.36 -11.94 -13.49
N LEU A 96 -0.41 -12.52 -12.58
CA LEU A 96 -1.67 -11.95 -12.11
C LEU A 96 -1.46 -10.64 -11.33
N LYS A 97 -0.39 -10.55 -10.54
CA LYS A 97 -0.02 -9.29 -9.85
C LYS A 97 0.34 -8.20 -10.87
N CYS A 98 1.08 -8.55 -11.92
CA CYS A 98 1.47 -7.65 -13.00
C CYS A 98 0.24 -7.11 -13.75
N GLU A 99 -0.72 -7.96 -14.10
CA GLU A 99 -1.97 -7.55 -14.77
C GLU A 99 -2.80 -6.56 -13.94
N GLN A 100 -2.77 -6.69 -12.61
CA GLN A 100 -3.52 -5.83 -11.68
C GLN A 100 -2.74 -4.59 -11.24
N SER A 101 -1.50 -4.41 -11.72
CA SER A 101 -0.62 -3.31 -11.32
C SER A 101 -0.70 -2.14 -12.28
N HIS A 102 -0.39 -0.95 -11.76
CA HIS A 102 -0.33 0.26 -12.57
C HIS A 102 1.01 0.37 -13.29
N PHE A 103 2.07 -0.16 -12.68
CA PHE A 103 3.41 -0.23 -13.23
C PHE A 103 4.01 -1.59 -12.92
N VAL A 104 4.83 -2.08 -13.84
CA VAL A 104 5.61 -3.32 -13.68
C VAL A 104 7.08 -2.98 -13.88
N ILE A 105 7.92 -3.47 -12.98
CA ILE A 105 9.38 -3.36 -13.07
C ILE A 105 9.94 -4.75 -13.33
N GLU A 106 10.62 -4.91 -14.46
CA GLU A 106 11.32 -6.14 -14.81
C GLU A 106 12.72 -6.16 -14.17
N ASN A 107 13.01 -7.20 -13.39
CA ASN A 107 14.22 -7.37 -12.58
C ASN A 107 15.00 -8.65 -12.95
N SER A 108 14.77 -9.21 -14.13
CA SER A 108 15.58 -10.30 -14.69
C SER A 108 16.92 -9.82 -15.24
N GLY A 109 17.00 -8.55 -15.65
CA GLY A 109 18.22 -7.93 -16.18
C GLY A 109 19.24 -7.50 -15.13
N THR A 110 20.01 -6.49 -15.49
CA THR A 110 21.02 -5.90 -14.59
C THR A 110 20.37 -4.95 -13.58
N PHE A 111 21.08 -4.67 -12.49
CA PHE A 111 20.66 -3.65 -11.51
C PHE A 111 20.34 -2.31 -12.17
N ARG A 112 21.13 -1.93 -13.18
CA ARG A 112 20.95 -0.68 -13.92
C ARG A 112 19.65 -0.66 -14.72
N ASP A 113 19.25 -1.79 -15.31
CA ASP A 113 17.98 -1.88 -16.05
C ASP A 113 16.79 -1.65 -15.11
N THR A 114 16.85 -2.21 -13.91
CA THR A 114 15.84 -2.01 -12.86
C THR A 114 15.86 -0.58 -12.32
N GLU A 115 17.04 0.01 -12.12
CA GLU A 115 17.21 1.39 -11.68
C GLU A 115 16.61 2.39 -12.70
N GLU A 116 16.92 2.22 -13.98
CA GLU A 116 16.39 3.08 -15.06
C GLU A 116 14.85 3.02 -15.13
N GLN A 117 14.26 1.82 -15.00
CA GLN A 117 12.79 1.67 -14.93
C GLN A 117 12.20 2.35 -13.68
N THR A 118 12.86 2.20 -12.53
CA THR A 118 12.44 2.81 -11.27
C THR A 118 12.46 4.33 -11.34
N LEU A 119 13.52 4.91 -11.91
CA LEU A 119 13.64 6.36 -12.08
C LEU A 119 12.59 6.94 -13.03
N LYS A 120 12.24 6.22 -14.10
CA LYS A 120 11.14 6.61 -15.00
C LYS A 120 9.80 6.66 -14.26
N ILE A 121 9.48 5.64 -13.47
CA ILE A 121 8.25 5.62 -12.67
C ILE A 121 8.28 6.72 -11.61
N LEU A 122 9.41 6.93 -10.94
CA LEU A 122 9.58 7.99 -9.95
C LEU A 122 9.28 9.38 -10.55
N ALA A 123 9.80 9.66 -11.74
CA ALA A 123 9.54 10.93 -12.42
C ALA A 123 8.04 11.14 -12.70
N ILE A 124 7.35 10.10 -13.18
CA ILE A 124 5.89 10.14 -13.40
C ILE A 124 5.13 10.40 -12.09
N LEU A 125 5.55 9.75 -10.99
CA LEU A 125 4.91 9.92 -9.69
C LEU A 125 5.16 11.31 -9.09
N GLN A 126 6.35 11.89 -9.32
CA GLN A 126 6.71 13.23 -8.84
C GLN A 126 5.99 14.35 -9.60
N ASP A 127 5.77 14.19 -10.91
CA ASP A 127 5.02 15.14 -11.73
C ASP A 127 3.51 15.14 -11.40
N SER A 128 3.03 14.09 -10.72
CA SER A 128 1.62 13.95 -10.38
C SER A 128 1.17 14.94 -9.28
N ASN A 129 0.29 15.87 -9.68
CA ASN A 129 -0.40 16.79 -8.77
C ASN A 129 -1.55 16.16 -7.95
N GLN A 130 -1.59 14.83 -7.86
CA GLN A 130 -2.68 14.11 -7.18
C GLN A 130 -2.79 14.49 -5.68
N HIS A 131 -1.65 14.75 -5.03
CA HIS A 131 -1.62 15.14 -3.62
C HIS A 131 -2.35 16.46 -3.35
N TRP A 132 -2.27 17.43 -4.28
CA TRP A 132 -3.02 18.69 -4.18
C TRP A 132 -4.52 18.48 -4.29
N LYS A 133 -4.97 17.58 -5.18
CA LYS A 133 -6.39 17.24 -5.30
C LYS A 133 -6.92 16.62 -4.01
N ILE A 134 -6.20 15.65 -3.44
CA ILE A 134 -6.56 14.99 -2.18
C ILE A 134 -6.61 16.01 -1.04
N ARG A 135 -5.58 16.86 -0.92
CA ARG A 135 -5.54 17.94 0.09
C ARG A 135 -6.72 18.89 -0.07
N GLY A 136 -6.99 19.35 -1.28
CA GLY A 136 -8.11 20.25 -1.58
C GLY A 136 -9.46 19.67 -1.17
N VAL A 137 -9.72 18.39 -1.48
CA VAL A 137 -10.94 17.69 -1.06
C VAL A 137 -11.03 17.60 0.47
N ILE A 138 -9.94 17.24 1.16
CA ILE A 138 -9.91 17.14 2.62
C ILE A 138 -10.15 18.51 3.28
N PHE A 139 -9.55 19.58 2.76
CA PHE A 139 -9.77 20.93 3.28
C PHE A 139 -11.21 21.40 3.05
N ALA A 140 -11.79 21.15 1.87
CA ALA A 140 -13.16 21.51 1.57
C ALA A 140 -14.16 20.78 2.48
N THR A 141 -13.98 19.47 2.70
CA THR A 141 -14.86 18.70 3.60
C THR A 141 -14.72 19.14 5.05
N ALA A 142 -13.49 19.41 5.52
CA ALA A 142 -13.27 19.94 6.87
C ALA A 142 -13.96 21.31 7.07
N ALA A 143 -13.84 22.21 6.10
CA ALA A 143 -14.48 23.53 6.15
C ALA A 143 -16.02 23.44 6.20
N LEU A 144 -16.62 22.52 5.43
CA LEU A 144 -18.07 22.27 5.46
C LEU A 144 -18.54 21.72 6.81
N LEU A 145 -17.77 20.81 7.41
CA LEU A 145 -18.09 20.26 8.74
C LEU A 145 -18.02 21.34 9.81
N VAL A 146 -16.96 22.16 9.82
CA VAL A 146 -16.81 23.28 10.77
C VAL A 146 -17.96 24.28 10.62
N SER A 147 -18.31 24.63 9.38
CA SER A 147 -19.40 25.56 9.09
C SER A 147 -20.76 25.02 9.56
N SER A 148 -21.02 23.73 9.33
CA SER A 148 -22.24 23.05 9.80
C SER A 148 -22.34 23.06 11.33
N ILE A 149 -21.24 22.74 12.03
CA ILE A 149 -21.20 22.77 13.50
C ILE A 149 -21.43 24.18 14.03
N ALA A 150 -20.76 25.19 13.45
CA ALA A 150 -20.92 26.58 13.84
C ALA A 150 -22.36 27.06 13.63
N TRP A 151 -23.00 26.68 12.52
CA TRP A 151 -24.40 26.98 12.25
C TRP A 151 -25.34 26.35 13.29
N ILE A 152 -25.14 25.08 13.65
CA ILE A 152 -25.94 24.38 14.67
C ILE A 152 -25.79 25.06 16.05
N LEU A 153 -24.56 25.40 16.43
CA LEU A 153 -24.29 26.07 17.71
C LEU A 153 -24.91 27.47 17.76
N ASN A 154 -24.78 28.25 16.68
CA ASN A 154 -25.40 29.57 16.58
C ASN A 154 -26.94 29.48 16.55
N TYR A 155 -27.50 28.51 15.83
CA TYR A 155 -28.93 28.24 15.81
C TYR A 155 -29.47 27.92 17.21
N LYS A 156 -28.79 27.03 17.94
CA LYS A 156 -29.14 26.71 19.34
C LYS A 156 -29.00 27.92 20.25
N TYR A 157 -27.91 28.68 20.16
CA TYR A 157 -27.68 29.88 20.97
C TYR A 157 -28.82 30.89 20.79
N LYS A 158 -29.20 31.16 19.53
CA LYS A 158 -30.31 32.08 19.21
C LYS A 158 -31.66 31.59 19.74
N TRP A 159 -31.88 30.28 19.82
CA TRP A 159 -33.12 29.69 20.30
C TRP A 159 -33.23 29.65 21.83
N TYR A 160 -32.12 29.40 22.55
CA TYR A 160 -32.09 29.40 24.03
C TYR A 160 -31.90 30.80 24.65
N GLY A 161 -31.44 31.79 23.89
CA GLY A 161 -31.23 33.18 24.35
C GLY A 161 -32.46 34.09 24.25
N THR A 162 -33.62 33.58 23.81
CA THR A 162 -34.88 34.32 23.68
C THR A 162 -35.99 33.79 24.60
N ASN A 163 -35.65 33.48 25.86
CA ASN A 163 -36.61 33.28 26.96
C ASN A 163 -36.32 34.27 28.09
#